data_AF-A0A108D0M6-F1
#
_entry.id   AF-A0A108D0M6-F1
#
_cell.length_a   1.000
_cell.length_b   1.000
_cell.length_c   1.000
_cell.angle_alpha   90.00
_cell.angle_beta   90.00
_cell.angle_gamma   90.00
#
_symmetry.space_group_name_H-M   'P 1'
#
loop_
_entity.id
_entity.type
_entity.pdbx_description
1 polymer ?
#
loop_
_entity_poly.entity_id
_entity_poly.type
_entity_poly.pdbx_seq_one_letter_code
_entity_poly.pdbx_strand_id
1 'polypeptide(L)'
;MRGLNYLVALMGVIYSAAAFSQSSALSATDVQSIDALAEKVYKIPYRDIVCAFSNLNPETHAYVNKKFSDKKIREKAYRATFGDVFSSALLSKFDKRCVDTDWAGLKPDFRTADQDSEDDYLNNHAPVLKMRGKQVIIQQNASQARVKVLWKQVYTEGKNTQVTNGRTDLILVREHGLWRVDDAIANPSSEYDDAGVGEFDKSVGVSRLRG
;
A
#
# COMPACT_ATOMS: atom_id res chain seq x y z
N MET A 1 -56.81 -6.95 -61.37
CA MET A 1 -55.34 -6.89 -61.48
C MET A 1 -54.80 -6.32 -60.17
N ARG A 2 -53.86 -7.04 -59.51
CA ARG A 2 -52.82 -6.62 -58.55
C ARG A 2 -53.22 -5.63 -57.43
N GLY A 3 -53.01 -5.88 -56.13
CA GLY A 3 -52.24 -6.87 -55.41
C GLY A 3 -52.16 -6.41 -53.94
N LEU A 4 -52.01 -7.38 -53.03
CA LEU A 4 -51.72 -7.23 -51.60
C LEU A 4 -50.59 -6.22 -51.32
N ASN A 5 -50.61 -5.58 -50.14
CA ASN A 5 -49.52 -5.78 -49.16
C ASN A 5 -49.94 -5.33 -47.75
N TYR A 6 -50.00 -6.33 -46.86
CA TYR A 6 -49.96 -6.22 -45.42
C TYR A 6 -48.61 -5.69 -44.96
N LEU A 7 -48.57 -4.79 -43.98
CA LEU A 7 -47.38 -4.61 -43.15
C LEU A 7 -47.82 -4.37 -41.70
N VAL A 8 -47.89 -5.49 -40.98
CA VAL A 8 -47.91 -5.56 -39.52
C VAL A 8 -46.51 -5.16 -39.05
N ALA A 9 -46.37 -4.01 -38.40
CA ALA A 9 -45.14 -3.63 -37.72
C ALA A 9 -45.08 -4.37 -36.37
N LEU A 10 -44.35 -5.49 -36.36
CA LEU A 10 -44.07 -6.30 -35.19
C LEU A 10 -43.07 -5.58 -34.26
N MET A 11 -43.31 -5.74 -32.96
CA MET A 11 -42.49 -5.24 -31.86
C MET A 11 -40.99 -5.57 -31.99
N GLY A 12 -40.15 -4.57 -31.72
CA GLY A 12 -38.76 -4.74 -31.33
C GLY A 12 -38.53 -4.06 -29.99
N VAL A 13 -38.95 -4.70 -28.90
CA VAL A 13 -38.48 -4.33 -27.55
C VAL A 13 -37.01 -4.72 -27.50
N ILE A 14 -36.13 -3.74 -27.65
CA ILE A 14 -34.70 -3.90 -27.46
C ILE A 14 -34.49 -4.16 -25.98
N TYR A 15 -34.41 -5.43 -25.60
CA TYR A 15 -33.85 -5.85 -24.32
C TYR A 15 -32.39 -5.37 -24.29
N SER A 16 -32.18 -4.19 -23.72
CA SER A 16 -30.87 -3.78 -23.25
C SER A 16 -30.54 -4.69 -22.07
N ALA A 17 -29.92 -5.83 -22.35
CA ALA A 17 -29.25 -6.60 -21.33
C ALA A 17 -28.14 -5.71 -20.77
N ALA A 18 -28.42 -5.06 -19.64
CA ALA A 18 -27.38 -4.50 -18.81
C ALA A 18 -26.45 -5.68 -18.47
N ALA A 19 -25.31 -5.74 -19.15
CA ALA A 19 -24.24 -6.62 -18.77
C ALA A 19 -23.83 -6.19 -17.37
N PHE A 20 -24.37 -6.87 -16.36
CA PHE A 20 -23.79 -6.89 -15.04
C PHE A 20 -22.36 -7.36 -15.27
N SER A 21 -21.42 -6.41 -15.23
CA SER A 21 -20.01 -6.70 -15.24
C SER A 21 -19.74 -7.49 -13.96
N GLN A 22 -19.90 -8.82 -14.04
CA GLN A 22 -19.38 -9.73 -13.05
C GLN A 22 -17.89 -9.48 -13.07
N SER A 23 -17.40 -8.74 -12.07
CA SER A 23 -15.98 -8.64 -11.80
C SER A 23 -15.47 -10.08 -11.75
N SER A 24 -14.74 -10.48 -12.79
CA SER A 24 -14.22 -11.83 -12.88
C SER A 24 -13.39 -12.08 -11.63
N ALA A 25 -13.68 -13.16 -10.92
CA ALA A 25 -12.87 -13.57 -9.78
C ALA A 25 -11.40 -13.61 -10.22
N LEU A 26 -10.51 -13.09 -9.37
CA LEU A 26 -9.07 -13.15 -9.63
C LEU A 26 -8.62 -14.58 -9.86
N SER A 27 -7.67 -14.78 -10.76
CA SER A 27 -7.07 -16.09 -10.95
C SER A 27 -6.31 -16.53 -9.69
N ALA A 28 -6.12 -17.84 -9.51
CA ALA A 28 -5.34 -18.34 -8.37
C ALA A 28 -3.91 -17.77 -8.34
N THR A 29 -3.31 -17.57 -9.52
CA THR A 29 -2.00 -16.93 -9.68
C THR A 29 -2.01 -15.49 -9.19
N ASP A 30 -3.08 -14.74 -9.48
CA ASP A 30 -3.22 -13.37 -9.01
C ASP A 30 -3.33 -13.30 -7.49
N VAL A 31 -4.16 -14.16 -6.90
CA VAL A 31 -4.29 -14.26 -5.44
C VAL A 31 -2.94 -14.58 -4.79
N GLN A 32 -2.19 -15.55 -5.32
CA GLN A 32 -0.86 -15.90 -4.81
C GLN A 32 0.14 -14.74 -4.95
N SER A 33 0.11 -14.02 -6.07
CA SER A 33 1.01 -12.89 -6.30
C SER A 33 0.69 -11.68 -5.39
N ILE A 34 -0.60 -11.43 -5.13
CA ILE A 34 -1.06 -10.42 -4.18
C ILE A 34 -0.64 -10.80 -2.76
N ASP A 35 -0.82 -12.06 -2.40
CA ASP A 35 -0.42 -12.59 -1.10
C ASP A 35 1.08 -12.40 -0.86
N ALA A 36 1.91 -12.79 -1.85
CA ALA A 36 3.35 -12.63 -1.79
C ALA A 36 3.78 -11.15 -1.73
N LEU A 37 3.10 -10.26 -2.45
CA LEU A 37 3.36 -8.81 -2.40
C LEU A 37 3.04 -8.23 -1.03
N ALA A 38 1.91 -8.58 -0.43
CA ALA A 38 1.53 -8.12 0.90
C ALA A 38 2.55 -8.59 1.96
N GLU A 39 2.95 -9.86 1.92
CA GLU A 39 4.02 -10.35 2.80
C GLU A 39 5.34 -9.60 2.59
N LYS A 40 5.71 -9.35 1.32
CA LYS A 40 6.92 -8.61 0.98
C LYS A 40 6.90 -7.21 1.60
N VAL A 41 5.79 -6.49 1.48
CA VAL A 41 5.60 -5.15 2.07
C VAL A 41 5.87 -5.16 3.58
N TYR A 42 5.32 -6.12 4.30
CA TYR A 42 5.48 -6.20 5.76
C TYR A 42 6.83 -6.76 6.21
N LYS A 43 7.62 -7.32 5.29
CA LYS A 43 9.01 -7.75 5.52
C LYS A 43 10.05 -6.68 5.18
N ILE A 44 9.65 -5.53 4.62
CA ILE A 44 10.58 -4.42 4.37
C ILE A 44 11.16 -3.95 5.72
N PRO A 45 12.50 -3.91 5.87
CA PRO A 45 13.11 -3.42 7.10
C PRO A 45 12.67 -1.98 7.43
N TYR A 46 12.45 -1.70 8.70
CA TYR A 46 12.00 -0.39 9.16
C TYR A 46 12.90 0.76 8.67
N ARG A 47 14.22 0.57 8.72
CA ARG A 47 15.20 1.53 8.19
C ARG A 47 14.96 1.88 6.71
N ASP A 48 14.54 0.91 5.90
CA ASP A 48 14.35 1.12 4.47
C ASP A 48 13.02 1.83 4.19
N ILE A 49 12.00 1.63 5.04
CA ILE A 49 10.73 2.37 5.03
C ILE A 49 10.95 3.86 5.28
N VAL A 50 11.79 4.20 6.26
CA VAL A 50 12.15 5.59 6.56
C VAL A 50 13.27 6.13 5.67
N CYS A 51 13.63 5.40 4.62
CA CYS A 51 14.65 5.79 3.65
C CYS A 51 16.07 5.98 4.24
N ALA A 52 16.33 5.39 5.40
CA ALA A 52 17.65 5.23 6.01
C ALA A 52 18.41 4.06 5.37
N PHE A 53 18.71 4.17 4.07
CA PHE A 53 19.43 3.15 3.29
C PHE A 53 20.87 2.88 3.77
N SER A 54 21.38 3.69 4.70
CA SER A 54 22.64 3.51 5.42
C SER A 54 22.54 4.14 6.80
N ASN A 55 23.54 3.91 7.65
CA ASN A 55 23.58 4.48 9.00
C ASN A 55 23.55 6.00 8.94
N LEU A 56 22.71 6.60 9.78
CA LEU A 56 22.56 8.03 9.95
C LEU A 56 23.29 8.47 11.22
N ASN A 57 23.79 9.69 11.21
CA ASN A 57 24.25 10.34 12.42
C ASN A 57 23.01 10.86 13.18
N PRO A 58 22.80 10.48 14.45
CA PRO A 58 21.57 10.82 15.18
C PRO A 58 21.44 12.32 15.52
N GLU A 59 22.55 13.09 15.53
CA GLU A 59 22.51 14.53 15.82
C GLU A 59 22.23 15.37 14.56
N THR A 60 22.70 14.89 13.40
CA THR A 60 22.68 15.66 12.14
C THR A 60 21.75 15.07 11.07
N HIS A 61 21.25 13.85 11.30
CA HIS A 61 20.37 13.08 10.41
C HIS A 61 20.99 12.78 9.01
N ALA A 62 22.28 13.10 8.83
CA ALA A 62 23.02 12.85 7.60
C ALA A 62 23.57 11.42 7.57
N TYR A 63 23.74 10.87 6.37
CA TYR A 63 24.40 9.57 6.20
C TYR A 63 25.85 9.60 6.69
N VAL A 64 26.19 8.71 7.61
CA VAL A 64 27.57 8.49 8.08
C VAL A 64 28.45 8.04 6.92
N ASN A 65 27.90 7.18 6.04
CA ASN A 65 28.57 6.79 4.81
C ASN A 65 28.36 7.84 3.70
N LYS A 66 29.38 8.67 3.48
CA LYS A 66 29.38 9.74 2.47
C LYS A 66 29.05 9.31 1.03
N LYS A 67 29.12 8.01 0.69
CA LYS A 67 28.64 7.52 -0.60
C LYS A 67 27.14 7.79 -0.79
N PHE A 68 26.36 7.70 0.28
CA PHE A 68 24.93 7.98 0.24
C PHE A 68 24.61 9.48 0.15
N SER A 69 25.62 10.36 0.15
CA SER A 69 25.44 11.76 -0.25
C SER A 69 25.27 11.91 -1.78
N ASP A 70 25.68 10.91 -2.58
CA ASP A 70 25.38 10.85 -4.01
C ASP A 70 23.92 10.41 -4.24
N LYS A 71 23.16 11.27 -4.94
CA LYS A 71 21.79 11.00 -5.34
C LYS A 71 21.63 9.68 -6.10
N LYS A 72 22.56 9.33 -7.01
CA LYS A 72 22.46 8.09 -7.81
C LYS A 72 22.56 6.84 -6.95
N ILE A 73 23.32 6.90 -5.85
CA ILE A 73 23.43 5.79 -4.90
C ILE A 73 22.12 5.63 -4.13
N ARG A 74 21.51 6.75 -3.71
CA ARG A 74 20.17 6.73 -3.08
C ARG A 74 19.09 6.24 -4.03
N GLU A 75 19.07 6.71 -5.29
CA GLU A 75 18.15 6.23 -6.34
C GLU A 75 18.23 4.72 -6.52
N LYS A 76 19.46 4.18 -6.58
CA LYS A 76 19.67 2.74 -6.73
C LYS A 76 19.14 1.96 -5.53
N ALA A 77 19.41 2.42 -4.30
CA ALA A 77 18.88 1.79 -3.09
C ALA A 77 17.35 1.87 -3.04
N TYR A 78 16.80 3.06 -3.29
CA TYR A 78 15.36 3.31 -3.34
C TYR A 78 14.65 2.39 -4.34
N ARG A 79 15.16 2.26 -5.57
CA ARG A 79 14.60 1.36 -6.58
C ARG A 79 14.76 -0.11 -6.23
N ALA A 80 15.84 -0.50 -5.55
CA ALA A 80 16.01 -1.88 -5.08
C ALA A 80 14.99 -2.27 -4.00
N THR A 81 14.61 -1.32 -3.14
CA THR A 81 13.62 -1.53 -2.08
C THR A 81 12.19 -1.47 -2.60
N PHE A 82 11.85 -0.45 -3.39
CA PHE A 82 10.46 -0.12 -3.71
C PHE A 82 10.09 -0.33 -5.18
N GLY A 83 11.05 -0.51 -6.08
CA GLY A 83 10.80 -0.52 -7.53
C GLY A 83 9.90 -1.66 -8.01
N ASP A 84 9.82 -2.75 -7.24
CA ASP A 84 8.89 -3.85 -7.50
C ASP A 84 7.76 -3.96 -6.45
N VAL A 85 7.66 -2.98 -5.56
CA VAL A 85 6.59 -2.90 -4.56
C VAL A 85 5.58 -1.84 -4.97
N PHE A 86 6.04 -0.63 -5.28
CA PHE A 86 5.21 0.51 -5.59
C PHE A 86 4.81 0.58 -7.06
N SER A 87 3.63 1.14 -7.30
CA SER A 87 3.21 1.56 -8.63
C SER A 87 4.13 2.66 -9.12
N SER A 88 4.21 2.85 -10.43
CA SER A 88 5.08 3.87 -11.03
C SER A 88 4.75 5.27 -10.50
N ALA A 89 3.46 5.54 -10.26
CA ALA A 89 2.97 6.79 -9.69
C ALA A 89 3.38 6.96 -8.22
N LEU A 90 3.20 5.92 -7.38
CA LEU A 90 3.59 5.98 -5.97
C LEU A 90 5.12 6.06 -5.82
N LEU A 91 5.85 5.30 -6.63
CA LEU A 91 7.31 5.31 -6.68
C LEU A 91 7.83 6.72 -7.01
N SER A 92 7.27 7.40 -8.01
CA SER A 92 7.68 8.78 -8.33
C SER A 92 7.37 9.78 -7.20
N LYS A 93 6.24 9.62 -6.51
CA LYS A 93 5.87 10.49 -5.37
C LYS A 93 6.87 10.33 -4.21
N PHE A 94 7.29 9.10 -3.92
CA PHE A 94 8.20 8.79 -2.81
C PHE A 94 9.67 9.01 -3.15
N ASP A 95 10.06 8.89 -4.43
CA ASP A 95 11.41 9.19 -4.91
C ASP A 95 11.86 10.60 -4.49
N LYS A 96 11.04 11.62 -4.77
CA LYS A 96 11.31 13.01 -4.35
C LYS A 96 11.56 13.16 -2.85
N ARG A 97 10.99 12.28 -2.04
CA ARG A 97 11.09 12.36 -0.59
C ARG A 97 12.30 11.59 -0.05
N CYS A 98 12.71 10.51 -0.72
CA CYS A 98 13.76 9.59 -0.25
C CYS A 98 15.11 9.75 -0.95
N VAL A 99 15.12 10.45 -2.09
CA VAL A 99 16.28 10.53 -2.98
C VAL A 99 16.77 11.96 -3.16
N ASP A 100 15.85 12.92 -3.32
CA ASP A 100 16.23 14.30 -3.68
C ASP A 100 16.91 15.06 -2.53
N THR A 101 16.86 14.53 -1.31
CA THR A 101 17.46 15.13 -0.12
C THR A 101 18.64 14.29 0.38
N ASP A 102 19.61 14.93 1.03
CA ASP A 102 20.79 14.31 1.63
C ASP A 102 20.58 13.85 3.09
N TRP A 103 19.44 14.19 3.68
CA TRP A 103 18.89 13.60 4.91
C TRP A 103 17.91 12.44 4.61
N ALA A 104 17.66 11.58 5.58
CA ALA A 104 16.59 10.58 5.53
C ALA A 104 15.34 11.11 6.25
N GLY A 105 14.76 12.21 5.77
CA GLY A 105 13.72 12.90 6.55
C GLY A 105 12.44 12.08 6.75
N LEU A 106 11.79 12.27 7.89
CA LEU A 106 10.46 11.86 8.35
C LEU A 106 9.59 11.29 7.23
N LYS A 107 9.53 9.96 7.14
CA LYS A 107 8.59 9.29 6.24
C LYS A 107 7.61 8.49 7.05
N PRO A 108 6.31 8.70 6.83
CA PRO A 108 5.35 7.89 7.52
C PRO A 108 5.50 6.44 7.12
N ASP A 109 5.54 5.54 8.09
CA ASP A 109 5.42 4.11 7.82
C ASP A 109 4.04 3.86 7.24
N PHE A 110 4.01 3.70 5.92
CA PHE A 110 2.78 3.50 5.17
C PHE A 110 2.04 2.21 5.55
N ARG A 111 2.70 1.31 6.29
CA ARG A 111 2.11 0.08 6.81
C ARG A 111 1.31 0.33 8.08
N THR A 112 1.57 1.41 8.83
CA THR A 112 0.99 1.64 10.16
C THR A 112 0.41 3.03 10.37
N ALA A 113 0.52 3.95 9.41
CA ALA A 113 0.17 5.37 9.54
C ALA A 113 1.07 6.20 10.46
N ASP A 114 2.08 5.57 11.07
CA ASP A 114 3.03 6.21 11.97
C ASP A 114 3.75 7.36 11.24
N GLN A 115 3.68 8.58 11.79
CA GLN A 115 4.31 9.78 11.21
C GLN A 115 5.69 10.06 11.82
N ASP A 116 6.01 9.45 12.96
CA ASP A 116 7.20 9.76 13.77
C ASP A 116 8.32 8.73 13.54
N SER A 117 8.22 7.97 12.45
CA SER A 117 9.02 6.77 12.26
C SER A 117 10.53 6.99 12.13
N GLU A 118 10.97 8.19 11.74
CA GLU A 118 12.41 8.52 11.70
C GLU A 118 13.00 8.64 13.11
N ASP A 119 12.31 9.34 14.01
CA ASP A 119 12.79 9.58 15.37
C ASP A 119 12.88 8.26 16.14
N ASP A 120 11.90 7.38 15.95
CA ASP A 120 11.95 6.00 16.44
C ASP A 120 13.19 5.26 15.93
N TYR A 121 13.52 5.41 14.64
CA TYR A 121 14.70 4.78 14.07
C TYR A 121 16.00 5.36 14.64
N LEU A 122 16.14 6.69 14.66
CA LEU A 122 17.35 7.39 15.10
C LEU A 122 17.64 7.19 16.57
N ASN A 123 16.60 7.04 17.40
CA ASN A 123 16.72 6.78 18.83
C ASN A 123 16.88 5.28 19.16
N ASN A 124 17.07 4.41 18.14
CA ASN A 124 17.13 2.95 18.29
C ASN A 124 15.88 2.34 18.93
N HIS A 125 14.74 2.98 18.77
CA HIS A 125 13.43 2.53 19.22
C HIS A 125 12.56 2.01 18.06
N ALA A 126 13.18 1.67 16.93
CA ALA A 126 12.50 1.14 15.76
C ALA A 126 11.55 -0.02 16.15
N PRO A 127 10.23 0.16 15.96
CA PRO A 127 9.25 -0.80 16.42
C PRO A 127 9.29 -2.10 15.61
N VAL A 128 8.93 -3.20 16.28
CA VAL A 128 8.78 -4.50 15.63
C VAL A 128 7.36 -4.63 15.10
N LEU A 129 7.21 -4.58 13.77
CA LEU A 129 5.94 -4.79 13.08
C LEU A 129 5.77 -6.26 12.67
N LYS A 130 4.59 -6.83 12.92
CA LYS A 130 4.21 -8.19 12.48
C LYS A 130 2.77 -8.22 11.97
N MET A 131 2.53 -8.95 10.89
CA MET A 131 1.18 -9.27 10.45
C MET A 131 0.46 -10.18 11.46
N ARG A 132 -0.82 -9.92 11.69
CA ARG A 132 -1.71 -10.74 12.51
C ARG A 132 -2.58 -11.61 11.59
N GLY A 133 -2.11 -12.82 11.31
CA GLY A 133 -2.81 -13.76 10.44
C GLY A 133 -2.60 -13.47 8.96
N LYS A 134 -3.43 -14.12 8.12
CA LYS A 134 -3.37 -13.97 6.65
C LYS A 134 -4.12 -12.71 6.21
N GLN A 135 -3.54 -11.98 5.28
CA GLN A 135 -4.19 -10.90 4.56
C GLN A 135 -5.43 -11.38 3.80
N VAL A 136 -6.38 -10.47 3.59
CA VAL A 136 -7.68 -10.77 2.96
C VAL A 136 -7.93 -9.79 1.83
N ILE A 137 -8.19 -10.30 0.62
CA ILE A 137 -8.65 -9.47 -0.50
C ILE A 137 -10.13 -9.14 -0.27
N ILE A 138 -10.43 -7.86 -0.04
CA ILE A 138 -11.78 -7.41 0.35
C ILE A 138 -12.53 -6.70 -0.78
N GLN A 139 -11.82 -6.23 -1.81
CA GLN A 139 -12.39 -5.74 -3.07
C GLN A 139 -11.44 -6.07 -4.21
N GLN A 140 -11.96 -6.39 -5.39
CA GLN A 140 -11.13 -6.72 -6.55
C GLN A 140 -11.85 -6.50 -7.88
N ASN A 141 -11.05 -6.20 -8.90
CA ASN A 141 -11.37 -6.30 -10.31
C ASN A 141 -10.10 -6.62 -11.11
N ALA A 142 -10.19 -6.61 -12.44
CA ALA A 142 -9.08 -6.99 -13.33
C ALA A 142 -7.83 -6.10 -13.22
N SER A 143 -7.97 -4.85 -12.76
CA SER A 143 -6.89 -3.85 -12.70
C SER A 143 -6.57 -3.34 -11.29
N GLN A 144 -7.42 -3.62 -10.31
CA GLN A 144 -7.28 -3.13 -8.93
C GLN A 144 -7.69 -4.19 -7.91
N ALA A 145 -6.99 -4.24 -6.78
CA ALA A 145 -7.38 -5.01 -5.61
C ALA A 145 -7.19 -4.18 -4.34
N ARG A 146 -8.01 -4.46 -3.32
CA ARG A 146 -7.87 -3.90 -1.97
C ARG A 146 -7.65 -5.03 -0.99
N VAL A 147 -6.54 -4.97 -0.26
CA VAL A 147 -6.07 -6.06 0.59
C VAL A 147 -6.02 -5.58 2.03
N LYS A 148 -6.85 -6.17 2.89
CA LYS A 148 -6.83 -5.97 4.33
C LYS A 148 -5.65 -6.71 4.94
N VAL A 149 -4.81 -5.99 5.67
CA VAL A 149 -3.75 -6.54 6.50
C VAL A 149 -3.93 -6.09 7.93
N LEU A 150 -4.13 -7.03 8.83
CA LEU A 150 -4.10 -6.76 10.27
C LEU A 150 -2.66 -6.88 10.76
N TRP A 151 -2.26 -6.02 11.68
CA TRP A 151 -0.89 -5.97 12.16
C TRP A 151 -0.82 -5.66 13.66
N LYS A 152 0.34 -5.99 14.23
CA LYS A 152 0.76 -5.66 15.59
C LYS A 152 2.12 -5.00 15.52
N GLN A 153 2.23 -3.83 16.12
CA GLN A 153 3.45 -3.09 16.32
C GLN A 153 3.83 -3.21 17.81
N VAL A 154 5.08 -3.54 18.09
CA VAL A 154 5.65 -3.57 19.44
C VAL A 154 6.74 -2.52 19.50
N TYR A 155 6.52 -1.49 20.31
CA TYR A 155 7.49 -0.44 20.61
C TYR A 155 8.04 -0.67 22.01
N THR A 156 9.36 -0.59 22.17
CA THR A 156 10.03 -0.80 23.45
C THR A 156 11.02 0.32 23.70
N GLU A 157 10.81 1.03 24.80
CA GLU A 157 11.68 2.12 25.27
C GLU A 157 12.06 1.86 26.73
N GLY A 158 13.32 1.46 26.95
CA GLY A 158 13.80 1.02 28.25
C GLY A 158 13.00 -0.16 28.80
N LYS A 159 12.28 0.06 29.92
CA LYS A 159 11.40 -0.96 30.54
C LYS A 159 9.95 -0.90 30.05
N ASN A 160 9.59 0.14 29.30
CA ASN A 160 8.24 0.35 28.82
C ASN A 160 8.07 -0.39 27.49
N THR A 161 7.04 -1.25 27.40
CA THR A 161 6.65 -1.89 26.14
C THR A 161 5.22 -1.52 25.83
N GLN A 162 5.00 -0.95 24.65
CA GLN A 162 3.69 -0.63 24.12
C GLN A 162 3.38 -1.57 22.96
N VAL A 163 2.12 -2.02 22.92
CA VAL A 163 1.61 -2.88 21.85
C VAL A 163 0.45 -2.16 21.20
N THR A 164 0.62 -1.85 19.92
CA THR A 164 -0.43 -1.25 19.09
C THR A 164 -0.87 -2.29 18.07
N ASN A 165 -2.18 -2.50 17.96
CA ASN A 165 -2.76 -3.31 16.90
C ASN A 165 -3.47 -2.39 15.93
N GLY A 166 -3.47 -2.75 14.66
CA GLY A 166 -4.20 -1.97 13.68
C GLY A 166 -4.44 -2.74 12.40
N ARG A 167 -4.99 -1.99 11.45
CA ARG A 167 -5.36 -2.47 10.13
C ARG A 167 -4.80 -1.53 9.09
N THR A 168 -4.35 -2.11 7.98
CA THR A 168 -4.00 -1.37 6.78
C THR A 168 -4.64 -2.03 5.58
N ASP A 169 -5.35 -1.24 4.79
CA ASP A 169 -5.85 -1.64 3.50
C ASP A 169 -4.87 -1.17 2.43
N LEU A 170 -4.13 -2.11 1.84
CA LEU A 170 -3.27 -1.86 0.69
C LEU A 170 -4.14 -1.76 -0.56
N ILE A 171 -4.02 -0.66 -1.29
CA ILE A 171 -4.65 -0.49 -2.60
C ILE A 171 -3.63 -0.89 -3.64
N LEU A 172 -3.92 -1.95 -4.38
CA LEU A 172 -3.06 -2.51 -5.40
C LEU A 172 -3.58 -2.19 -6.79
N VAL A 173 -2.69 -1.89 -7.72
CA VAL A 173 -2.99 -1.73 -9.15
C VAL A 173 -2.15 -2.69 -9.98
N ARG A 174 -2.68 -3.08 -11.14
CA ARG A 174 -1.97 -3.92 -12.10
C ARG A 174 -1.21 -3.05 -13.10
N GLU A 175 0.12 -3.10 -13.05
CA GLU A 175 1.02 -2.43 -14.00
C GLU A 175 1.87 -3.46 -14.73
N HIS A 176 1.83 -3.45 -16.06
CA HIS A 176 2.61 -4.37 -16.91
C HIS A 176 2.42 -5.86 -16.54
N GLY A 177 1.21 -6.23 -16.12
CA GLY A 177 0.87 -7.61 -15.71
C GLY A 177 1.26 -7.96 -14.27
N LEU A 178 1.83 -7.04 -13.50
CA LEU A 178 2.23 -7.25 -12.11
C LEU A 178 1.39 -6.40 -11.16
N TRP A 179 1.10 -6.92 -9.98
CA TRP A 179 0.47 -6.14 -8.91
C TRP A 179 1.49 -5.25 -8.21
N ARG A 180 1.09 -4.02 -7.91
CA ARG A 180 1.90 -3.01 -7.24
C ARG A 180 1.06 -2.23 -6.23
N VAL A 181 1.64 -1.81 -5.12
CA VAL A 181 1.00 -0.92 -4.13
C VAL A 181 0.90 0.47 -4.72
N ASP A 182 -0.32 0.98 -4.77
CA ASP A 182 -0.65 2.31 -5.28
C ASP A 182 -0.96 3.29 -4.16
N ASP A 183 -1.60 2.80 -3.10
CA ASP A 183 -1.95 3.55 -1.90
C ASP A 183 -2.02 2.61 -0.69
N ALA A 184 -2.01 3.18 0.51
CA ALA A 184 -2.24 2.46 1.75
C ALA A 184 -3.11 3.31 2.68
N ILE A 185 -4.13 2.68 3.25
CA ILE A 185 -5.07 3.31 4.19
C ILE A 185 -4.91 2.59 5.52
N ALA A 186 -4.35 3.26 6.52
CA ALA A 186 -3.96 2.64 7.79
C ALA A 186 -4.68 3.28 8.97
N ASN A 187 -5.04 2.46 9.97
CA ASN A 187 -5.58 2.91 11.25
C ASN A 187 -4.96 2.08 12.39
N PRO A 188 -4.33 2.72 13.39
CA PRO A 188 -3.69 2.05 14.52
C PRO A 188 -4.70 1.65 15.62
N SER A 189 -5.87 1.13 15.24
CA SER A 189 -6.89 0.65 16.17
C SER A 189 -7.48 -0.67 15.70
N SER A 190 -7.59 -1.63 16.64
CA SER A 190 -8.27 -2.90 16.40
C SER A 190 -9.80 -2.80 16.38
N GLU A 191 -10.37 -1.65 16.75
CA GLU A 191 -11.82 -1.41 16.68
C GLU A 191 -12.36 -1.60 15.27
N TYR A 192 -11.53 -1.36 14.24
CA TYR A 192 -11.92 -1.42 12.84
C TYR A 192 -11.40 -2.67 12.09
N ASP A 193 -10.95 -3.70 12.82
CA ASP A 193 -10.44 -4.96 12.25
C ASP A 193 -11.50 -5.62 11.32
N ASP A 194 -12.78 -5.51 11.69
CA ASP A 194 -13.92 -6.09 10.98
C ASP A 194 -14.78 -5.07 10.20
N ALA A 195 -14.42 -3.79 10.27
CA ALA A 195 -15.16 -2.72 9.59
C ALA A 195 -15.24 -2.93 8.07
N GLY A 196 -16.38 -2.59 7.49
CA GLY A 196 -16.52 -2.55 6.02
C GLY A 196 -15.61 -1.49 5.40
N VAL A 197 -15.35 -1.56 4.08
CA VAL A 197 -14.49 -0.57 3.38
C VAL A 197 -14.95 0.87 3.62
N GLY A 198 -16.24 1.15 3.46
CA GLY A 198 -16.76 2.51 3.59
C GLY A 198 -16.76 3.06 5.03
N GLU A 199 -16.82 2.17 6.02
CA GLU A 199 -16.71 2.52 7.44
C GLU A 199 -15.25 2.77 7.81
N PHE A 200 -14.36 1.86 7.44
CA PHE A 200 -12.92 1.98 7.68
C PHE A 200 -12.34 3.26 7.06
N ASP A 201 -12.73 3.59 5.83
CA ASP A 201 -12.29 4.81 5.14
C ASP A 201 -12.65 6.13 5.85
N LYS A 202 -13.67 6.09 6.72
CA LYS A 202 -14.20 7.23 7.48
C LYS A 202 -13.89 7.13 8.97
N SER A 203 -13.17 6.09 9.40
CA SER A 203 -12.81 5.88 10.79
C SER A 203 -11.94 7.02 11.32
N VAL A 204 -12.11 7.35 12.60
CA VAL A 204 -11.28 8.35 13.26
C VAL A 204 -9.84 7.82 13.33
N GLY A 205 -8.87 8.67 13.01
CA GLY A 205 -7.45 8.31 13.03
C GLY A 205 -6.94 7.56 11.80
N VAL A 206 -7.75 7.46 10.73
CA VAL A 206 -7.28 6.90 9.46
C VAL A 206 -6.25 7.82 8.80
N SER A 207 -5.15 7.25 8.32
CA SER A 207 -4.16 7.93 7.49
C SER A 207 -4.11 7.30 6.11
N ARG A 208 -3.80 8.12 5.10
CA ARG A 208 -3.72 7.70 3.70
C ARG A 208 -2.35 8.06 3.16
N LEU A 209 -1.69 7.12 2.50
CA LEU A 209 -0.37 7.35 1.93
C LEU A 209 -0.41 8.41 0.80
N ARG A 210 -1.51 8.43 0.04
CA ARG A 210 -1.72 9.41 -1.01
C ARG A 210 -2.34 10.72 -0.58
N GLY A 211 -3.05 10.75 0.55
CA GLY A 211 -3.78 11.91 1.09
C GLY A 211 -2.91 12.86 1.89
#